data_AF-A0A7W1ULH6-F1
#
_entry.id   AF-A0A7W1ULH6-F1
#
_cell.length_a   1.000
_cell.length_b   1.000
_cell.length_c   1.000
_cell.angle_alpha   90.00
_cell.angle_beta   90.00
_cell.angle_gamma   90.00
#
_symmetry.space_group_name_H-M   'P 1'
#
loop_
_entity.id
_entity.type
_entity.pdbx_description
1 polymer ?
#
loop_
_entity_poly.entity_id
_entity_poly.type
_entity_poly.pdbx_seq_one_letter_code
_entity_poly.pdbx_strand_id
1 'polypeptide(L)'
;MISPSHARQLLVVALFVYGIVCLRDPGTFRLLDNVNLAIHETGHLVFAPFGEFLGFLGGTLFQLLFPVLFYVYFRRQQDRFAASVILWWVAQNLWNISVYMADARAQRLPLVGGGEHDWAYLLGRMGLLQYDQALANT
;
A
#
# COMPACT_ATOMS: atom_id res chain seq x y z
N MET A 1 21.13 23.84 15.35
CA MET A 1 21.02 23.29 13.99
C MET A 1 21.31 21.79 14.08
N ILE A 2 20.35 20.92 13.78
CA ILE A 2 20.52 19.45 13.89
C ILE A 2 21.42 19.01 12.72
N SER A 3 22.47 18.22 12.98
CA SER A 3 23.31 17.72 11.88
C SER A 3 22.54 16.70 11.02
N PRO A 4 22.89 16.55 9.73
CA PRO A 4 22.19 15.62 8.84
C PRO A 4 22.13 14.16 9.35
N SER A 5 23.12 13.72 10.12
CA SER A 5 23.14 12.38 10.72
C SER A 5 22.08 12.20 11.81
N HIS A 6 21.92 13.19 12.69
CA HIS A 6 20.91 13.15 13.75
C HIS A 6 19.49 13.20 13.17
N ALA A 7 19.27 13.99 12.12
CA ALA A 7 17.98 14.01 11.43
C ALA A 7 17.61 12.64 10.84
N ARG A 8 18.57 11.94 10.22
CA ARG A 8 18.35 10.58 9.69
C ARG A 8 18.04 9.57 10.80
N GLN A 9 18.76 9.64 11.91
CA GLN A 9 18.50 8.77 13.07
C GLN A 9 17.11 9.01 13.65
N LEU A 10 16.70 10.27 13.81
CA LEU A 10 15.37 10.63 14.28
C LEU A 10 14.28 10.10 13.35
N LEU A 11 14.48 10.21 12.03
CA LEU A 11 13.56 9.64 11.06
C LEU A 11 13.45 8.12 11.18
N VAL A 12 14.57 7.40 11.32
CA VAL A 12 14.55 5.94 11.49
C VAL A 12 13.80 5.54 12.75
N VAL A 13 14.04 6.22 13.87
CA VAL A 13 13.31 5.97 15.12
C VAL A 13 11.82 6.25 14.94
N ALA A 14 11.46 7.35 14.30
CA ALA A 14 10.06 7.69 14.04
C ALA A 14 9.36 6.65 13.16
N LEU A 15 9.99 6.22 12.06
CA LEU A 15 9.45 5.18 11.17
C LEU A 15 9.36 3.82 11.85
N PHE A 16 10.33 3.48 12.70
CA PHE A 16 10.30 2.26 13.49
C PHE A 16 9.13 2.26 14.48
N VAL A 17 8.98 3.33 15.27
CA VAL A 17 7.87 3.49 16.21
C VAL A 17 6.52 3.47 15.48
N TYR A 18 6.40 4.21 14.37
CA TYR A 18 5.20 4.22 13.55
C TYR A 18 4.87 2.83 13.00
N GLY A 19 5.88 2.09 12.51
CA GLY A 19 5.73 0.70 12.06
C GLY A 19 5.23 -0.22 13.17
N ILE A 20 5.77 -0.12 14.39
CA ILE A 20 5.29 -0.88 15.55
C ILE A 20 3.84 -0.53 15.89
N VAL A 21 3.47 0.75 15.85
CA VAL A 21 2.08 1.19 16.08
C VAL A 21 1.15 0.62 15.02
N CYS A 22 1.55 0.60 13.75
CA CYS A 22 0.79 -0.01 12.68
C CYS A 22 0.60 -1.51 12.95
N LEU A 23 1.70 -2.25 13.15
CA LEU A 23 1.68 -3.71 13.35
C LEU A 23 0.82 -4.18 14.53
N ARG A 24 0.68 -3.36 15.57
CA ARG A 24 -0.17 -3.68 16.73
C ARG A 24 -1.66 -3.67 16.42
N ASP A 25 -2.08 -2.89 15.44
CA ASP A 25 -3.48 -2.78 15.07
C ASP A 25 -3.60 -2.53 13.55
N PRO A 26 -3.67 -3.62 12.76
CA PRO A 26 -3.69 -3.56 11.31
C PRO A 26 -4.87 -2.90 10.67
N GLY A 27 -6.04 -3.10 11.25
CA GLY A 27 -7.28 -2.59 10.69
C GLY A 27 -7.40 -1.07 10.83
N THR A 28 -6.61 -0.45 11.70
CA THR A 28 -6.71 0.99 11.93
C THR A 28 -6.05 1.78 10.81
N PHE A 29 -6.88 2.54 10.11
CA PHE A 29 -6.47 3.46 9.07
C PHE A 29 -5.71 4.66 9.64
N ARG A 30 -4.55 5.01 9.08
CA ARG A 30 -3.63 6.04 9.58
C ARG A 30 -3.18 7.00 8.49
N LEU A 31 -2.29 7.93 8.87
CA LEU A 31 -1.79 8.98 7.98
C LEU A 31 -1.23 8.44 6.65
N LEU A 32 -0.34 7.44 6.70
CA LEU A 32 0.27 6.90 5.48
C LEU A 32 -0.75 6.16 4.61
N ASP A 33 -1.78 5.58 5.22
CA ASP A 33 -2.86 4.92 4.48
C ASP A 33 -3.69 5.93 3.65
N ASN A 34 -3.82 7.19 4.10
CA ASN A 34 -4.44 8.25 3.28
C ASN A 34 -3.62 8.52 2.00
N VAL A 35 -2.30 8.54 2.12
CA VAL A 35 -1.41 8.74 0.97
C VAL A 35 -1.49 7.55 0.03
N ASN A 36 -1.43 6.33 0.58
CA ASN A 36 -1.57 5.10 -0.18
C ASN A 36 -2.92 5.04 -0.91
N LEU A 37 -4.01 5.42 -0.25
CA LEU A 37 -5.36 5.46 -0.80
C LEU A 37 -5.47 6.46 -1.97
N ALA A 38 -4.93 7.66 -1.84
CA ALA A 38 -4.94 8.62 -2.95
C ALA A 38 -4.18 8.09 -4.17
N ILE A 39 -3.05 7.40 -3.95
CA ILE A 39 -2.31 6.73 -5.03
C ILE A 39 -3.15 5.57 -5.60
N HIS A 40 -3.78 4.76 -4.74
CA HIS A 40 -4.64 3.65 -5.14
C HIS A 40 -5.76 4.12 -6.08
N GLU A 41 -6.53 5.13 -5.69
CA GLU A 41 -7.61 5.67 -6.53
C GLU A 41 -7.10 6.20 -7.88
N THR A 42 -5.91 6.81 -7.87
CA THR A 42 -5.26 7.25 -9.11
C THR A 42 -4.91 6.07 -10.00
N GLY A 43 -4.54 4.92 -9.41
CA GLY A 43 -4.26 3.68 -10.13
C GLY A 43 -5.44 3.20 -10.96
N HIS A 44 -6.66 3.25 -10.43
CA HIS A 44 -7.85 2.89 -11.22
C HIS A 44 -7.94 3.72 -12.50
N LEU A 45 -7.72 5.04 -12.41
CA LEU A 45 -7.77 5.93 -13.57
C LEU A 45 -6.64 5.65 -14.57
N VAL A 46 -5.43 5.41 -14.07
CA VAL A 46 -4.25 5.11 -14.90
C VAL A 46 -4.45 3.80 -15.67
N PHE A 47 -5.08 2.80 -15.05
CA PHE A 47 -5.22 1.47 -15.64
C PHE A 47 -6.58 1.21 -16.31
N ALA A 48 -7.57 2.10 -16.16
CA ALA A 48 -8.88 1.98 -16.80
C ALA A 48 -8.82 1.72 -18.32
N PRO A 49 -7.91 2.34 -19.11
CA PRO A 49 -7.82 2.08 -20.55
C PRO A 49 -7.45 0.64 -20.92
N PHE A 50 -6.92 -0.15 -19.99
CA PHE A 50 -6.53 -1.55 -20.23
C PHE A 50 -7.65 -2.56 -19.91
N GLY A 51 -8.87 -2.06 -19.66
CA GLY A 51 -10.05 -2.88 -19.42
C GLY A 51 -10.40 -3.04 -17.94
N GLU A 52 -11.63 -3.48 -17.67
CA GLU A 52 -12.22 -3.50 -16.33
C GLU A 52 -11.36 -4.21 -15.28
N PHE A 53 -10.89 -5.44 -15.59
CA PHE A 53 -10.07 -6.20 -14.66
C PHE A 53 -8.78 -5.48 -14.27
N LEU A 54 -8.09 -4.86 -15.24
CA LEU A 54 -6.90 -4.07 -14.97
C LEU A 54 -7.24 -2.72 -14.34
N GLY A 55 -8.42 -2.15 -14.58
CA GLY A 55 -8.92 -0.99 -13.85
C GLY A 55 -9.00 -1.25 -12.36
N PHE A 56 -9.68 -2.33 -11.94
CA PHE A 56 -9.76 -2.74 -10.53
C PHE A 56 -8.41 -3.15 -9.94
N LEU A 57 -7.62 -3.95 -10.66
CA LEU A 57 -6.27 -4.33 -10.21
C LEU A 57 -5.31 -3.13 -10.15
N GLY A 58 -5.59 -2.11 -10.97
CA GLY A 58 -4.78 -0.92 -11.16
C GLY A 58 -4.54 -0.12 -9.88
N GLY A 59 -5.52 -0.09 -8.97
CA GLY A 59 -5.35 0.61 -7.70
C GLY A 59 -4.21 0.02 -6.87
N THR A 60 -4.26 -1.30 -6.64
CA THR A 60 -3.19 -2.03 -5.93
C THR A 60 -1.86 -1.96 -6.70
N LEU A 61 -1.88 -2.11 -8.02
CA LEU A 61 -0.65 -2.08 -8.82
C LEU A 61 0.04 -0.72 -8.75
N PHE A 62 -0.71 0.38 -8.86
CA PHE A 62 -0.15 1.72 -8.84
C PHE A 62 0.31 2.11 -7.44
N GLN A 63 -0.44 1.71 -6.40
CA GLN A 63 -0.06 1.85 -4.99
C GLN A 63 1.33 1.23 -4.70
N LEU A 64 1.69 0.10 -5.34
CA LEU A 64 3.02 -0.51 -5.22
C LEU A 64 4.05 0.07 -6.20
N LEU A 65 3.67 0.28 -7.46
CA LEU A 65 4.58 0.76 -8.50
C LEU A 65 5.12 2.15 -8.17
N PHE A 66 4.26 3.05 -7.67
CA PHE A 66 4.62 4.42 -7.37
C PHE A 66 5.82 4.52 -6.40
N PRO A 67 5.80 3.95 -5.17
CA PRO A 67 6.97 3.96 -4.30
C PRO A 67 8.15 3.18 -4.90
N VAL A 68 7.93 2.07 -5.63
CA VAL A 68 9.03 1.33 -6.27
C VAL A 68 9.79 2.19 -7.30
N LEU A 69 9.12 3.08 -8.02
CA LEU A 69 9.79 4.03 -8.92
C LEU A 69 10.73 4.97 -8.16
N PHE A 70 10.31 5.48 -6.99
CA PHE A 70 11.18 6.28 -6.12
C PHE A 70 12.36 5.46 -5.57
N TYR A 71 12.12 4.19 -5.22
CA TYR A 71 13.20 3.30 -4.80
C TYR A 71 14.27 3.17 -5.90
N VAL A 72 13.86 2.88 -7.14
CA VAL A 72 14.77 2.77 -8.28
C VAL A 72 15.51 4.08 -8.52
N TYR A 73 14.82 5.22 -8.44
CA TYR A 73 15.43 6.54 -8.56
C TYR A 73 16.54 6.76 -7.51
N PHE A 74 16.26 6.60 -6.22
CA PHE A 74 17.25 6.82 -5.16
C PHE A 74 18.38 5.79 -5.20
N ARG A 75 18.11 4.55 -5.59
CA ARG A 75 19.16 3.53 -5.81
C ARG A 75 20.11 3.93 -6.93
N ARG A 76 19.61 4.47 -8.05
CA ARG A 76 20.45 4.98 -9.15
C ARG A 76 21.32 6.14 -8.71
N GLN A 77 20.79 7.03 -7.86
CA GLN A 77 21.52 8.15 -7.26
C GLN A 77 22.48 7.73 -6.13
N GLN A 78 22.62 6.43 -5.86
CA GLN A 78 23.42 5.88 -4.75
C GLN A 78 23.00 6.35 -3.35
N ASP A 79 21.81 6.95 -3.20
CA ASP A 79 21.26 7.31 -1.88
C ASP A 79 20.61 6.08 -1.24
N ARG A 80 21.45 5.30 -0.55
CA ARG A 80 21.02 4.07 0.14
C ARG A 80 20.05 4.36 1.28
N PHE A 81 20.17 5.53 1.92
CA PHE A 81 19.30 5.89 3.03
C PHE A 81 17.88 6.16 2.53
N ALA A 82 17.72 7.05 1.55
CA ALA A 82 16.42 7.33 0.95
C ALA A 82 15.79 6.05 0.36
N ALA A 83 16.58 5.23 -0.35
CA ALA A 83 16.09 3.95 -0.87
C ALA A 83 15.56 3.01 0.23
N SER A 84 16.21 2.95 1.40
CA SER A 84 15.73 2.13 2.53
C SER A 84 14.42 2.64 3.13
N VAL A 85 14.22 3.96 3.20
CA VAL A 85 12.96 4.58 3.65
C VAL A 85 11.83 4.23 2.69
N ILE A 86 12.08 4.29 1.38
CA ILE A 86 11.07 3.89 0.39
C ILE A 86 10.78 2.39 0.47
N LEU A 87 11.79 1.53 0.68
CA LEU A 87 11.56 0.10 0.86
C LEU A 87 10.69 -0.19 2.10
N TRP A 88 10.90 0.55 3.19
CA TRP A 88 10.03 0.50 4.36
C TRP A 88 8.59 0.89 4.02
N TRP A 89 8.39 1.92 3.18
CA TRP A 89 7.05 2.32 2.72
C TRP A 89 6.39 1.24 1.83
N VAL A 90 7.17 0.57 0.96
CA VAL A 90 6.65 -0.59 0.20
C VAL A 90 6.22 -1.72 1.13
N ALA A 91 7.01 -2.03 2.16
CA ALA A 91 6.64 -3.05 3.15
C ALA A 91 5.35 -2.69 3.88
N GLN A 92 5.16 -1.42 4.25
CA GLN A 92 3.90 -0.93 4.81
C GLN A 92 2.75 -1.06 3.80
N ASN A 93 2.95 -0.79 2.50
CA ASN A 93 1.90 -1.00 1.50
C ASN A 93 1.43 -2.45 1.41
N LEU A 94 2.36 -3.41 1.39
CA LEU A 94 2.02 -4.84 1.27
C LEU A 94 1.09 -5.31 2.40
N TRP A 95 1.37 -4.85 3.62
CA TRP A 95 0.54 -5.07 4.79
C TRP A 95 -0.86 -4.42 4.65
N ASN A 96 -0.91 -3.18 4.16
CA ASN A 96 -2.16 -2.43 4.03
C ASN A 96 -3.06 -3.11 2.99
N ILE A 97 -2.46 -3.56 1.89
CA ILE A 97 -3.12 -4.35 0.84
C ILE A 97 -3.58 -5.70 1.39
N SER A 98 -2.80 -6.36 2.25
CA SER A 98 -3.21 -7.60 2.91
C SER A 98 -4.49 -7.40 3.73
N VAL A 99 -4.57 -6.35 4.56
CA VAL A 99 -5.79 -6.02 5.32
C VAL A 99 -6.98 -5.74 4.38
N TYR A 100 -6.76 -4.99 3.31
CA TYR A 100 -7.80 -4.70 2.32
C TYR A 100 -8.27 -5.96 1.58
N MET A 101 -7.35 -6.85 1.19
CA MET A 101 -7.66 -8.13 0.56
C MET A 101 -8.44 -9.06 1.50
N ALA A 102 -8.07 -9.11 2.79
CA ALA A 102 -8.79 -9.90 3.78
C ALA A 102 -10.26 -9.45 3.93
N ASP A 103 -10.55 -8.17 3.68
CA ASP A 103 -11.91 -7.63 3.75
C ASP A 103 -12.76 -7.94 2.50
N ALA A 104 -12.21 -8.58 1.47
CA ALA A 104 -12.91 -8.79 0.19
C ALA A 104 -14.32 -9.39 0.32
N ARG A 105 -14.53 -10.40 1.18
CA ARG A 105 -15.87 -10.94 1.45
C ARG A 105 -16.68 -10.15 2.47
N ALA A 106 -16.00 -9.56 3.46
CA ALA A 106 -16.66 -8.93 4.59
C ALA A 106 -17.13 -7.50 4.27
N GLN A 107 -16.42 -6.81 3.37
CA GLN A 107 -16.69 -5.45 2.88
C GLN A 107 -17.02 -4.47 4.00
N ARG A 108 -16.26 -4.52 5.10
CA ARG A 108 -16.45 -3.65 6.27
C ARG A 108 -15.66 -2.36 6.16
N LEU A 109 -14.57 -2.36 5.38
CA LEU A 109 -13.76 -1.17 5.19
C LEU A 109 -14.54 -0.13 4.38
N PRO A 110 -14.50 1.16 4.77
CA PRO A 110 -15.15 2.21 4.01
C PRO A 110 -14.43 2.41 2.68
N LEU A 111 -15.17 2.32 1.58
CA LEU A 111 -14.65 2.57 0.23
C LEU A 111 -14.74 4.06 -0.12
N VAL A 112 -13.76 4.56 -0.86
CA VAL A 112 -13.84 5.90 -1.44
C VAL A 112 -14.89 5.88 -2.55
N GLY A 113 -15.83 6.82 -2.50
CA GLY A 113 -16.90 6.92 -3.50
C GLY A 113 -18.00 5.86 -3.40
N GLY A 114 -17.94 4.92 -2.44
CA GLY A 114 -18.99 3.93 -2.20
C GLY A 114 -19.21 2.91 -3.33
N GLY A 115 -18.17 2.66 -4.13
CA GLY A 115 -18.19 1.76 -5.28
C GLY A 115 -18.06 0.27 -4.91
N GLU A 116 -17.63 -0.53 -5.88
CA GLU A 116 -17.37 -1.96 -5.70
C GLU A 116 -15.99 -2.18 -5.04
N HIS A 117 -15.89 -3.19 -4.17
CA HIS A 117 -14.65 -3.53 -3.49
C HIS A 117 -13.69 -4.28 -4.44
N ASP A 118 -12.50 -3.75 -4.69
CA ASP A 118 -11.61 -4.27 -5.75
C ASP A 118 -11.25 -5.73 -5.57
N TRP A 119 -10.78 -6.10 -4.37
CA TRP A 119 -10.43 -7.50 -4.10
C TRP A 119 -11.62 -8.45 -4.13
N ALA A 120 -12.84 -7.96 -3.84
CA ALA A 120 -14.06 -8.76 -3.99
C ALA A 120 -14.32 -9.06 -5.47
N TYR A 121 -14.25 -8.03 -6.32
CA TYR A 121 -14.35 -8.16 -7.76
C TYR A 121 -13.26 -9.09 -8.31
N LEU A 122 -11.99 -8.81 -8.01
CA LEU A 122 -10.84 -9.54 -8.56
C LEU A 122 -10.85 -11.01 -8.17
N LEU A 123 -10.98 -11.31 -6.88
CA LEU A 123 -11.03 -12.70 -6.41
C LEU A 123 -12.31 -13.40 -6.88
N GLY A 124 -13.44 -12.70 -6.95
CA GLY A 124 -14.68 -13.21 -7.50
C GLY A 124 -14.53 -13.64 -8.97
N ARG A 125 -13.94 -12.78 -9.81
CA ARG A 125 -13.67 -13.08 -11.22
C ARG A 125 -12.69 -14.24 -11.42
N MET A 126 -11.77 -14.44 -10.47
CA MET A 126 -10.83 -15.57 -10.48
C MET A 126 -11.39 -16.85 -9.85
N GLY A 127 -12.58 -16.81 -9.23
CA GLY A 127 -13.14 -17.95 -8.48
C GLY A 127 -12.37 -18.25 -7.17
N LEU A 128 -11.67 -17.26 -6.63
CA LEU A 128 -10.80 -17.36 -5.46
C LEU A 128 -11.31 -16.60 -4.25
N LEU A 129 -12.51 -16.03 -4.30
CA LEU A 129 -13.05 -15.16 -3.24
C LEU A 129 -13.05 -15.79 -1.85
N GLN A 130 -13.29 -17.11 -1.76
CA GLN A 130 -13.23 -17.89 -0.53
C GLN A 130 -11.83 -17.98 0.12
N TYR A 131 -10.78 -17.67 -0.64
CA TYR A 131 -9.39 -17.70 -0.19
C TYR A 131 -8.84 -16.32 0.19
N ASP A 132 -9.67 -15.26 0.21
CA ASP A 132 -9.28 -13.90 0.60
C ASP A 132 -8.41 -13.84 1.87
N GLN A 133 -8.82 -14.52 2.94
CA GLN A 133 -8.09 -14.60 4.20
C GLN A 133 -6.75 -15.36 4.06
N ALA A 134 -6.74 -16.45 3.29
CA ALA A 134 -5.54 -17.25 3.10
C ALA A 134 -4.49 -16.53 2.24
N LEU A 135 -4.94 -15.76 1.24
CA LEU A 135 -4.10 -14.94 0.37
C LEU A 135 -3.62 -13.66 1.06
N ALA A 136 -4.43 -13.12 1.97
CA ALA A 136 -4.08 -11.96 2.77
C ALA A 136 -3.11 -12.29 3.91
N ASN A 137 -3.10 -13.53 4.41
CA ASN A 137 -2.17 -13.91 5.48
C ASN A 137 -0.71 -13.84 5.00
N THR A 138 0.08 -13.05 5.72
CA THR A 138 1.55 -12.99 5.61
C THR A 138 2.20 -13.71 6.78
#